data_AF-A0A916LI38-F1
#
_entry.id   AF-A0A916LI38-F1
#
_cell.length_a   1.000
_cell.length_b   1.000
_cell.length_c   1.000
_cell.angle_alpha   90.00
_cell.angle_beta   90.00
_cell.angle_gamma   90.00
#
_symmetry.space_group_name_H-M   'P 1'
#
loop_
_entity.id
_entity.type
_entity.pdbx_description
1 polymer ?
#
loop_
_entity_poly.entity_id
_entity_poly.type
_entity_poly.pdbx_seq_one_letter_code
_entity_poly.pdbx_strand_id
1 'polypeptide(L)'
;MLNVNQPDFGYLFDTMYVEDGGVIKLSSLIQPRVEGEIAFVMEKDLSGPGVTEADVLRATAFVVPSIEIVDSRIKDWKIKIQDTIADNASSGLFVLGGKKTLVDNLDFRCLGMILEQNGEVVVSGAGAASLGNPVKAVAWLANKLSEFGEYLRAGEIILSGALAQLVVPKKGDFFKVSIQKLGSVSVKFE
;
A
#
# COMPACT_ATOMS: atom_id res chain seq x y z
N MET A 1 4.30 18.78 2.55
CA MET A 1 4.73 17.55 1.83
C MET A 1 6.22 17.65 1.59
N LEU A 2 6.97 16.55 1.62
CA LEU A 2 8.42 16.44 1.93
C LEU A 2 9.41 17.14 0.97
N ASN A 3 8.95 18.08 0.13
CA ASN A 3 9.71 18.87 -0.83
C ASN A 3 10.53 18.04 -1.82
N VAL A 4 9.89 16.99 -2.35
CA VAL A 4 10.44 16.11 -3.38
C VAL A 4 9.49 15.97 -4.56
N ASN A 5 10.04 15.60 -5.72
CA ASN A 5 9.33 15.47 -7.00
C ASN A 5 9.20 14.00 -7.46
N GLN A 6 9.47 13.05 -6.57
CA GLN A 6 9.35 11.61 -6.82
C GLN A 6 8.79 10.88 -5.58
N PRO A 7 8.20 9.68 -5.75
CA PRO A 7 7.89 8.77 -4.65
C PRO A 7 9.15 8.27 -3.91
N ASP A 8 8.93 7.60 -2.78
CA ASP A 8 9.90 6.71 -2.13
C ASP A 8 9.45 5.25 -2.24
N PHE A 9 10.25 4.32 -1.69
CA PHE A 9 9.88 2.93 -1.54
C PHE A 9 10.52 2.32 -0.29
N GLY A 10 9.89 1.28 0.22
CA GLY A 10 10.39 0.42 1.30
C GLY A 10 10.25 -1.06 0.93
N TYR A 11 10.73 -1.92 1.81
CA TYR A 11 10.64 -3.37 1.68
C TYR A 11 9.60 -3.93 2.66
N LEU A 12 8.81 -4.86 2.15
CA LEU A 12 7.88 -5.66 2.95
C LEU A 12 8.54 -6.99 3.29
N PHE A 13 8.44 -7.39 4.55
CA PHE A 13 8.92 -8.68 5.04
C PHE A 13 7.75 -9.59 5.39
N ASP A 14 7.98 -10.90 5.40
CA ASP A 14 7.00 -11.91 5.80
C ASP A 14 6.43 -11.67 7.21
N THR A 15 7.28 -11.21 8.13
CA THR A 15 6.91 -10.86 9.51
C THR A 15 6.03 -9.62 9.64
N MET A 16 5.85 -8.85 8.56
CA MET A 16 4.97 -7.67 8.54
C MET A 16 3.52 -8.03 8.16
N TYR A 17 3.28 -9.24 7.65
CA TYR A 17 1.96 -9.67 7.20
C TYR A 17 1.03 -9.94 8.39
N VAL A 18 -0.17 -9.40 8.29
CA VAL A 18 -1.30 -9.66 9.19
C VAL A 18 -2.45 -10.21 8.36
N GLU A 19 -3.08 -11.29 8.85
CA GLU A 19 -4.24 -11.89 8.20
C GLU A 19 -5.44 -10.92 8.20
N ASP A 20 -6.30 -11.02 7.17
CA ASP A 20 -7.56 -10.25 7.13
C ASP A 20 -8.45 -10.57 8.34
N GLY A 21 -8.91 -9.53 9.03
CA GLY A 21 -9.64 -9.64 10.29
C GLY A 21 -8.74 -9.92 11.49
N GLY A 22 -7.42 -9.92 11.30
CA GLY A 22 -6.42 -10.13 12.33
C GLY A 22 -6.37 -9.01 13.37
N VAL A 23 -5.56 -9.26 14.40
CA VAL A 23 -5.40 -8.37 15.56
C VAL A 23 -3.96 -7.86 15.64
N ILE A 24 -3.82 -6.54 15.72
CA ILE A 24 -2.55 -5.84 15.92
C ILE A 24 -2.52 -5.30 17.35
N LYS A 25 -1.47 -5.62 18.10
CA LYS A 25 -1.23 -5.01 19.42
C LYS A 25 -0.61 -3.64 19.21
N LEU A 26 -1.26 -2.56 19.62
CA LEU A 26 -0.70 -1.21 19.52
C LEU A 26 0.61 -1.07 20.29
N SER A 27 0.79 -1.84 21.36
CA SER A 27 2.03 -1.85 22.14
C SER A 27 3.23 -2.45 21.41
N SER A 28 3.02 -3.13 20.26
CA SER A 28 4.12 -3.57 19.39
C SER A 28 4.50 -2.54 18.33
N LEU A 29 3.82 -1.39 18.29
CA LEU A 29 4.05 -0.30 17.34
C LEU A 29 4.45 0.98 18.08
N ILE A 30 4.97 1.97 17.36
CA ILE A 30 5.53 3.19 17.95
C ILE A 30 4.56 4.37 17.81
N GLN A 31 4.24 4.75 16.57
CA GLN A 31 3.35 5.84 16.18
C GLN A 31 2.56 5.46 14.91
N PRO A 32 1.72 4.40 14.96
CA PRO A 32 1.12 3.86 13.76
C PRO A 32 0.11 4.80 13.10
N ARG A 33 -0.06 4.66 11.78
CA ARG A 33 -1.15 5.23 10.99
C ARG A 33 -1.63 4.20 9.98
N VAL A 34 -2.91 4.21 9.69
CA VAL A 34 -3.61 3.25 8.82
C VAL A 34 -3.93 3.92 7.49
N GLU A 35 -3.65 3.23 6.40
CA GLU A 35 -4.02 3.66 5.06
C GLU A 35 -4.55 2.51 4.20
N GLY A 36 -5.42 2.85 3.25
CA GLY A 36 -6.00 1.91 2.30
C GLY A 36 -5.30 2.00 0.95
N GLU A 37 -4.90 0.86 0.41
CA GLU A 37 -4.17 0.74 -0.85
C GLU A 37 -4.70 -0.38 -1.75
N ILE A 38 -4.19 -0.45 -2.97
CA ILE A 38 -4.34 -1.60 -3.86
C ILE A 38 -3.00 -2.33 -3.89
N ALA A 39 -3.02 -3.61 -3.55
CA ALA A 39 -1.86 -4.47 -3.68
C ALA A 39 -1.87 -5.18 -5.03
N PHE A 40 -0.73 -5.16 -5.72
CA PHE A 40 -0.47 -5.90 -6.95
C PHE A 40 0.34 -7.15 -6.60
N VAL A 41 -0.16 -8.32 -7.01
CA VAL A 41 0.58 -9.57 -6.88
C VAL A 41 1.16 -9.94 -8.23
N MET A 42 2.49 -10.03 -8.30
CA MET A 42 3.21 -10.25 -9.56
C MET A 42 3.14 -11.72 -10.00
N GLU A 43 2.89 -11.96 -11.28
CA GLU A 43 2.99 -13.29 -11.93
C GLU A 43 4.34 -13.48 -12.62
N LYS A 44 4.95 -12.39 -13.10
CA LYS A 44 6.18 -12.40 -13.89
C LYS A 44 7.16 -11.39 -13.34
N ASP A 45 8.44 -11.71 -13.50
CA ASP A 45 9.51 -10.76 -13.21
C ASP A 45 9.34 -9.51 -14.08
N LEU A 46 9.57 -8.35 -13.48
CA LEU A 46 9.47 -7.04 -14.13
C LEU A 46 10.69 -6.20 -13.79
N SER A 47 11.56 -6.01 -14.79
CA SER A 47 12.83 -5.29 -14.66
C SER A 47 12.83 -4.03 -15.51
N GLY A 48 13.22 -2.92 -14.90
CA GLY A 48 13.55 -1.68 -15.62
C GLY A 48 14.91 -1.74 -16.36
N PRO A 49 15.28 -0.64 -17.04
CA PRO A 49 14.49 0.58 -17.22
C PRO A 49 13.48 0.47 -18.37
N GLY A 50 12.54 1.42 -18.46
CA GLY A 50 11.56 1.53 -19.55
C GLY A 50 10.27 0.74 -19.32
N VAL A 51 10.04 0.22 -18.11
CA VAL A 51 8.79 -0.44 -17.73
C VAL A 51 7.63 0.55 -17.84
N THR A 52 6.59 0.15 -18.56
CA THR A 52 5.36 0.93 -18.76
C THR A 52 4.21 0.39 -17.90
N GLU A 53 3.14 1.17 -17.77
CA GLU A 53 1.90 0.70 -17.14
C GLU A 53 1.34 -0.57 -17.81
N ALA A 54 1.51 -0.70 -19.13
CA ALA A 54 1.08 -1.89 -19.86
C ALA A 54 1.90 -3.14 -19.51
N ASP A 55 3.19 -2.98 -19.21
CA ASP A 55 4.05 -4.08 -18.74
C ASP A 55 3.63 -4.55 -17.35
N VAL A 56 3.34 -3.61 -16.44
CA VAL A 56 2.82 -3.91 -15.10
C VAL A 56 1.56 -4.76 -15.21
N LEU A 57 0.58 -4.33 -16.01
CA LEU A 57 -0.68 -5.07 -16.16
C LEU A 57 -0.45 -6.48 -16.71
N ARG A 58 0.45 -6.66 -17.69
CA ARG A 58 0.79 -7.99 -18.24
C ARG A 58 1.58 -8.89 -17.28
N ALA A 59 2.26 -8.30 -16.30
CA ALA A 59 3.05 -8.99 -15.30
C ALA A 59 2.30 -9.22 -13.99
N THR A 60 1.09 -8.68 -13.83
CA THR A 60 0.28 -8.80 -12.60
C THR A 60 -0.63 -10.03 -12.67
N ALA A 61 -0.54 -10.92 -11.68
CA ALA A 61 -1.42 -12.07 -11.55
C ALA A 61 -2.86 -11.64 -11.19
N PHE A 62 -2.97 -10.79 -10.17
CA PHE A 62 -4.21 -10.22 -9.68
C PHE A 62 -3.92 -9.05 -8.74
N VAL A 63 -4.97 -8.30 -8.41
CA VAL A 63 -4.97 -7.24 -7.40
C VAL A 63 -5.94 -7.55 -6.27
N VAL A 64 -5.65 -7.01 -5.09
CA VAL A 64 -6.48 -7.12 -3.88
C VAL A 64 -6.49 -5.79 -3.11
N PRO A 65 -7.53 -5.51 -2.30
CA PRO A 65 -7.47 -4.40 -1.36
C PRO A 65 -6.46 -4.72 -0.25
N SER A 66 -5.75 -3.70 0.21
CA SER A 66 -4.80 -3.80 1.31
C SER A 66 -4.95 -2.67 2.30
N ILE A 67 -4.53 -2.95 3.54
CA ILE A 67 -4.28 -1.93 4.57
C ILE A 67 -2.78 -1.92 4.84
N GLU A 68 -2.14 -0.78 4.70
CA GLU A 68 -0.80 -0.57 5.26
C GLU A 68 -0.93 0.12 6.62
N ILE A 69 -0.14 -0.36 7.58
CA ILE A 69 0.06 0.26 8.88
C ILE A 69 1.48 0.80 8.85
N VAL A 70 1.62 2.06 8.45
CA VAL A 70 2.89 2.77 8.54
C VAL A 70 3.16 3.13 10.00
N ASP A 71 4.42 3.06 10.40
CA ASP A 71 4.84 3.25 11.79
C ASP A 71 6.20 3.94 11.84
N SER A 72 6.25 5.21 12.25
CA SER A 72 7.50 5.97 12.21
C SER A 72 8.35 5.78 13.46
N ARG A 73 9.63 5.47 13.25
CA ARG A 73 10.66 5.45 14.31
C ARG A 73 11.21 6.87 14.59
N ILE A 74 10.80 7.86 13.79
CA ILE A 74 11.18 9.26 13.97
C ILE A 74 10.15 9.96 14.87
N LYS A 75 10.66 10.66 15.88
CA LYS A 75 9.84 11.32 16.89
C LYS A 75 8.82 12.30 16.27
N ASP A 76 7.57 12.19 16.72
CA ASP A 76 6.43 13.03 16.35
C ASP A 76 6.14 13.09 14.83
N TRP A 77 6.59 12.10 14.05
CA TRP A 77 6.52 12.13 12.58
C TRP A 77 7.15 13.39 11.96
N LYS A 78 8.15 13.99 12.62
CA LYS A 78 8.90 15.16 12.12
C LYS A 78 9.94 14.73 11.10
N ILE A 79 9.47 14.09 10.04
CA ILE A 79 10.27 13.47 8.99
C ILE A 79 10.59 14.44 7.85
N LYS A 80 11.79 14.30 7.30
CA LYS A 80 12.16 14.69 5.94
C LYS A 80 12.27 13.43 5.08
N ILE A 81 12.45 13.59 3.77
CA ILE A 81 12.51 12.45 2.85
C ILE A 81 13.60 11.44 3.19
N GLN A 82 14.82 11.88 3.52
CA GLN A 82 15.89 10.93 3.86
C GLN A 82 15.60 10.16 5.16
N ASP A 83 14.79 10.73 6.06
CA ASP A 83 14.45 10.08 7.32
C ASP A 83 13.46 8.93 7.05
N THR A 84 12.43 9.15 6.21
CA THR A 84 11.50 8.06 5.82
C THR A 84 12.20 6.98 5.00
N ILE A 85 13.10 7.35 4.07
CA ILE A 85 13.87 6.36 3.29
C ILE A 85 14.75 5.52 4.22
N ALA A 86 15.50 6.15 5.13
CA ALA A 86 16.33 5.43 6.10
C ALA A 86 15.48 4.57 7.03
N ASP A 87 14.23 4.98 7.27
CA ASP A 87 13.24 4.29 8.08
C ASP A 87 12.37 3.31 7.26
N ASN A 88 12.90 2.71 6.19
CA ASN A 88 12.19 1.75 5.34
C ASN A 88 10.81 2.26 4.86
N ALA A 89 10.75 3.50 4.35
CA ALA A 89 9.53 4.22 3.98
C ALA A 89 8.48 4.31 5.09
N SER A 90 8.90 4.24 6.37
CA SER A 90 8.02 4.13 7.52
C SER A 90 7.11 2.88 7.50
N SER A 91 7.38 1.86 6.69
CA SER A 91 6.58 0.63 6.67
C SER A 91 6.60 -0.06 8.03
N GLY A 92 5.43 -0.52 8.48
CA GLY A 92 5.24 -1.23 9.74
C GLY A 92 4.67 -2.62 9.52
N LEU A 93 3.37 -2.71 9.23
CA LEU A 93 2.65 -3.95 8.96
C LEU A 93 1.75 -3.79 7.73
N PHE A 94 1.30 -4.89 7.14
CA PHE A 94 0.32 -4.84 6.06
C PHE A 94 -0.69 -5.99 6.15
N VAL A 95 -1.89 -5.74 5.63
CA VAL A 95 -3.00 -6.68 5.57
C VAL A 95 -3.45 -6.80 4.13
N LEU A 96 -3.65 -8.03 3.66
CA LEU A 96 -4.26 -8.30 2.36
C LEU A 96 -5.59 -9.01 2.58
N GLY A 97 -6.64 -8.59 1.88
CA GLY A 97 -7.96 -9.20 2.01
C GLY A 97 -8.74 -9.23 0.70
N GLY A 98 -10.05 -9.29 0.82
CA GLY A 98 -10.97 -9.19 -0.30
C GLY A 98 -10.83 -10.30 -1.34
N LYS A 99 -11.12 -9.96 -2.59
CA LYS A 99 -11.17 -10.90 -3.71
C LYS A 99 -9.97 -10.69 -4.63
N LYS A 100 -9.24 -11.78 -4.91
CA LYS A 100 -8.27 -11.82 -6.01
C LYS A 100 -8.98 -11.43 -7.31
N THR A 101 -8.66 -10.25 -7.83
CA THR A 101 -9.35 -9.68 -8.98
C THR A 101 -8.36 -9.50 -10.11
N LEU A 102 -8.71 -10.04 -11.29
CA LEU A 102 -7.89 -9.84 -12.49
C LEU A 102 -7.87 -8.36 -12.86
N VAL A 103 -6.77 -7.92 -13.46
CA VAL A 103 -6.59 -6.52 -13.83
C VAL A 103 -7.48 -6.07 -15.00
N ASP A 104 -8.02 -7.04 -15.76
CA ASP A 104 -8.87 -6.80 -16.92
C ASP A 104 -10.15 -6.05 -16.53
N ASN A 105 -10.49 -5.02 -17.31
CA ASN A 105 -11.71 -4.20 -17.13
C ASN A 105 -11.78 -3.41 -15.81
N LEU A 106 -10.63 -3.15 -15.18
CA LEU A 106 -10.50 -2.19 -14.08
C LEU A 106 -10.00 -0.84 -14.62
N ASP A 107 -10.74 0.24 -14.35
CA ASP A 107 -10.16 1.60 -14.44
C ASP A 107 -9.58 1.93 -13.07
N PHE A 108 -8.29 1.63 -12.90
CA PHE A 108 -7.58 1.79 -11.63
C PHE A 108 -7.67 3.20 -11.06
N ARG A 109 -7.77 4.24 -11.90
CA ARG A 109 -7.88 5.63 -11.46
C ARG A 109 -9.22 5.90 -10.75
N CYS A 110 -10.26 5.23 -11.22
CA CYS A 110 -11.64 5.46 -10.78
C CYS A 110 -12.10 4.46 -9.70
N LEU A 111 -11.26 3.51 -9.29
CA LEU A 111 -11.59 2.59 -8.21
C LEU A 111 -11.76 3.38 -6.91
N GLY A 112 -13.01 3.51 -6.47
CA GLY A 112 -13.36 4.18 -5.22
C GLY A 112 -12.97 3.34 -4.00
N MET A 113 -12.46 3.99 -2.97
CA MET A 113 -12.08 3.40 -1.68
C MET A 113 -12.85 4.09 -0.55
N ILE A 114 -13.34 3.29 0.39
CA ILE A 114 -13.91 3.73 1.66
C ILE A 114 -13.11 3.09 2.79
N LEU A 115 -12.66 3.90 3.74
CA LEU A 115 -12.03 3.48 4.98
C LEU A 115 -12.98 3.79 6.14
N GLU A 116 -13.44 2.73 6.79
CA GLU A 116 -14.33 2.75 7.94
C GLU A 116 -13.52 2.55 9.23
N GLN A 117 -13.80 3.34 10.26
CA GLN A 117 -13.31 3.16 11.63
C GLN A 117 -14.51 2.92 12.54
N ASN A 118 -14.58 1.76 13.16
CA ASN A 118 -15.67 1.36 14.06
C ASN A 118 -17.08 1.46 13.42
N GLY A 119 -17.18 1.17 12.12
CA GLY A 119 -18.43 1.22 11.35
C GLY A 119 -18.79 2.58 10.78
N GLU A 120 -18.00 3.62 11.04
CA GLU A 120 -18.19 4.96 10.50
C GLU A 120 -17.19 5.26 9.39
N VAL A 121 -17.63 5.86 8.29
CA VAL A 121 -16.73 6.28 7.21
C VAL A 121 -15.92 7.47 7.68
N VAL A 122 -14.61 7.30 7.83
CA VAL A 122 -13.70 8.37 8.26
C VAL A 122 -12.91 8.96 7.11
N VAL A 123 -12.66 8.18 6.06
CA VAL A 123 -11.93 8.62 4.87
C VAL A 123 -12.49 7.93 3.62
N SER A 124 -12.55 8.66 2.51
CA SER A 124 -12.83 8.11 1.19
C SER A 124 -11.79 8.61 0.19
N GLY A 125 -11.51 7.80 -0.83
CA GLY A 125 -10.55 8.14 -1.87
C GLY A 125 -10.83 7.43 -3.18
N ALA A 126 -9.91 7.59 -4.11
CA ALA A 126 -9.93 6.90 -5.40
C ALA A 126 -8.51 6.55 -5.81
N GLY A 127 -8.35 5.54 -6.66
CA GLY A 127 -7.04 5.11 -7.15
C GLY A 127 -6.19 6.25 -7.72
N ALA A 128 -6.80 7.25 -8.37
CA ALA A 128 -6.10 8.42 -8.90
C ALA A 128 -5.27 9.21 -7.86
N ALA A 129 -5.54 9.06 -6.56
CA ALA A 129 -4.73 9.65 -5.51
C ALA A 129 -3.29 9.07 -5.46
N SER A 130 -3.12 7.80 -5.83
CA SER A 130 -1.79 7.19 -5.98
C SER A 130 -1.20 7.56 -7.34
N LEU A 131 -0.33 8.58 -7.34
CA LEU A 131 0.44 9.05 -8.50
C LEU A 131 -0.37 9.32 -9.79
N GLY A 132 -1.67 9.59 -9.67
CA GLY A 132 -2.61 9.69 -10.79
C GLY A 132 -3.14 8.34 -11.32
N ASN A 133 -2.44 7.23 -11.03
CA ASN A 133 -2.83 5.85 -11.34
C ASN A 133 -1.97 4.88 -10.50
N PRO A 134 -2.55 3.96 -9.71
CA PRO A 134 -1.81 2.95 -8.94
C PRO A 134 -0.85 2.10 -9.78
N VAL A 135 -1.22 1.81 -11.04
CA VAL A 135 -0.36 1.05 -11.98
C VAL A 135 0.94 1.82 -12.28
N LYS A 136 0.88 3.15 -12.31
CA LYS A 136 2.05 4.00 -12.54
C LYS A 136 3.01 3.97 -11.36
N ALA A 137 2.52 3.81 -10.13
CA ALA A 137 3.37 3.65 -8.95
C ALA A 137 4.21 2.37 -9.04
N VAL A 138 3.61 1.24 -9.48
CA VAL A 138 4.33 -0.02 -9.71
C VAL A 138 5.34 0.08 -10.86
N ALA A 139 4.98 0.79 -11.95
CA ALA A 139 5.91 1.03 -13.05
C ALA A 139 7.09 1.89 -12.62
N TRP A 140 6.85 2.93 -11.82
CA TRP A 140 7.92 3.73 -11.19
C TRP A 140 8.79 2.85 -10.29
N LEU A 141 8.16 2.02 -9.47
CA LEU A 141 8.65 0.80 -8.80
C LEU A 141 9.82 0.14 -9.53
N ALA A 142 9.45 -0.63 -10.55
CA ALA A 142 10.36 -1.48 -11.30
C ALA A 142 11.48 -0.69 -11.99
N ASN A 143 11.18 0.52 -12.49
CA ASN A 143 12.19 1.38 -13.08
C ASN A 143 13.20 1.87 -12.04
N LYS A 144 12.73 2.26 -10.85
CA LYS A 144 13.61 2.77 -9.80
C LYS A 144 14.54 1.69 -9.24
N LEU A 145 14.02 0.48 -9.03
CA LEU A 145 14.82 -0.66 -8.59
C LEU A 145 15.95 -1.04 -9.56
N SER A 146 15.74 -0.85 -10.87
CA SER A 146 16.76 -1.14 -11.87
C SER A 146 18.02 -0.28 -11.73
N GLU A 147 17.91 0.93 -11.15
CA GLU A 147 19.06 1.79 -10.82
C GLU A 147 19.96 1.17 -9.72
N PHE A 148 19.42 0.24 -8.94
CA PHE A 148 20.11 -0.49 -7.87
C PHE A 148 20.46 -1.93 -8.26
N GLY A 149 20.23 -2.33 -9.52
CA GLY A 149 20.43 -3.70 -9.97
C GLY A 149 19.37 -4.69 -9.49
N GLU A 150 18.23 -4.19 -9.00
CA GLU A 150 17.09 -4.97 -8.52
C GLU A 150 15.91 -4.92 -9.50
N TYR A 151 14.96 -5.83 -9.33
CA TYR A 151 13.75 -5.95 -10.14
C TYR A 151 12.61 -6.54 -9.31
N LEU A 152 11.37 -6.39 -9.78
CA LEU A 152 10.22 -7.02 -9.14
C LEU A 152 10.14 -8.48 -9.57
N ARG A 153 10.04 -9.40 -8.61
CA ARG A 153 10.02 -10.85 -8.88
C ARG A 153 8.60 -11.38 -8.98
N ALA A 154 8.41 -12.44 -9.76
CA ALA A 154 7.19 -13.23 -9.72
C ALA A 154 6.88 -13.69 -8.28
N GLY A 155 5.63 -13.50 -7.86
CA GLY A 155 5.16 -13.80 -6.51
C GLY A 155 5.29 -12.67 -5.50
N GLU A 156 6.02 -11.58 -5.80
CA GLU A 156 6.12 -10.43 -4.90
C GLU A 156 4.80 -9.65 -4.83
N ILE A 157 4.60 -8.99 -3.69
CA ILE A 157 3.45 -8.13 -3.39
C ILE A 157 3.92 -6.68 -3.42
N ILE A 158 3.26 -5.85 -4.22
CA ILE A 158 3.57 -4.42 -4.36
C ILE A 158 2.38 -3.60 -3.85
N LEU A 159 2.62 -2.81 -2.81
CA LEU A 159 1.68 -1.82 -2.31
C LEU A 159 1.83 -0.54 -3.13
N SER A 160 0.72 -0.06 -3.71
CA SER A 160 0.76 0.98 -4.74
C SER A 160 0.80 2.41 -4.22
N GLY A 161 0.77 2.61 -2.90
CA GLY A 161 0.63 3.90 -2.26
C GLY A 161 -0.83 4.23 -1.89
N ALA A 162 -0.96 5.07 -0.87
CA ALA A 162 -2.21 5.46 -0.24
C ALA A 162 -3.23 6.05 -1.22
N LEU A 163 -4.48 5.59 -1.11
CA LEU A 163 -5.59 6.13 -1.91
C LEU A 163 -6.29 7.34 -1.27
N ALA A 164 -5.95 7.66 -0.03
CA ALA A 164 -6.50 8.79 0.71
C ALA A 164 -5.61 9.15 1.92
N GLN A 165 -6.10 10.07 2.77
CA GLN A 165 -5.38 10.47 3.98
C GLN A 165 -5.31 9.33 5.01
N LEU A 166 -4.16 9.22 5.69
CA LEU A 166 -3.93 8.26 6.75
C LEU A 166 -4.73 8.59 8.02
N VAL A 167 -5.11 7.55 8.77
CA VAL A 167 -5.86 7.66 10.03
C VAL A 167 -5.05 7.10 11.20
N VAL A 168 -5.09 7.77 12.35
CA VAL A 168 -4.38 7.30 13.56
C VAL A 168 -5.26 6.28 14.30
N PRO A 169 -4.81 5.02 14.46
CA PRO A 169 -5.54 4.01 15.22
C PRO A 169 -5.43 4.25 16.73
N LYS A 170 -6.46 3.87 17.47
CA LYS A 170 -6.50 3.82 18.93
C LYS A 170 -6.81 2.41 19.40
N LYS A 171 -6.51 2.15 20.67
CA LYS A 171 -6.78 0.85 21.29
C LYS A 171 -8.28 0.54 21.24
N GLY A 172 -8.62 -0.64 20.73
CA GLY A 172 -9.98 -1.10 20.54
C GLY A 172 -10.56 -0.78 19.15
N ASP A 173 -9.88 0.02 18.33
CA ASP A 173 -10.40 0.37 17.01
C ASP A 173 -10.43 -0.82 16.06
N PHE A 174 -11.46 -0.86 15.23
CA PHE A 174 -11.59 -1.75 14.10
C PHE A 174 -11.60 -0.92 12.82
N PHE A 175 -10.72 -1.27 11.88
CA PHE A 175 -10.62 -0.64 10.58
C PHE A 175 -11.06 -1.61 9.49
N LYS A 176 -11.79 -1.08 8.51
CA LYS A 176 -12.15 -1.81 7.29
C LYS A 176 -11.97 -0.92 6.08
N VAL A 177 -11.23 -1.40 5.10
CA VAL A 177 -11.07 -0.75 3.80
C VAL A 177 -11.86 -1.53 2.77
N SER A 178 -12.76 -0.86 2.06
CA SER A 178 -13.53 -1.42 0.95
C SER A 178 -13.15 -0.71 -0.34
N ILE A 179 -12.74 -1.47 -1.35
CA ILE A 179 -12.39 -0.94 -2.68
C ILE A 179 -13.34 -1.51 -3.72
N GLN A 180 -13.90 -0.63 -4.54
CA GLN A 180 -14.85 -0.98 -5.58
C GLN A 180 -14.31 -2.15 -6.43
N LYS A 181 -15.15 -3.18 -6.65
CA LYS A 181 -14.81 -4.44 -7.36
C LYS A 181 -13.80 -5.37 -6.68
N LEU A 182 -12.93 -4.87 -5.79
CA LEU A 182 -11.88 -5.68 -5.17
C LEU A 182 -12.30 -6.33 -3.84
N GLY A 183 -13.42 -5.87 -3.25
CA GLY A 183 -13.91 -6.37 -1.96
C GLY A 183 -13.40 -5.51 -0.80
N SER A 184 -13.20 -6.13 0.36
CA SER A 184 -12.77 -5.43 1.57
C SER A 184 -11.73 -6.21 2.36
N VAL A 185 -10.96 -5.50 3.15
CA VAL A 185 -9.94 -6.00 4.09
C VAL A 185 -10.12 -5.29 5.43
N SER A 186 -9.80 -5.95 6.53
CA SER A 186 -10.04 -5.42 7.88
C SER A 186 -8.96 -5.80 8.87
N VAL A 187 -8.86 -5.01 9.95
CA VAL A 187 -7.93 -5.25 11.05
C VAL A 187 -8.42 -4.61 12.34
N LYS A 188 -8.11 -5.24 13.48
CA LYS A 188 -8.44 -4.74 14.82
C LYS A 188 -7.18 -4.35 15.59
N PHE A 189 -7.25 -3.27 16.36
CA PHE A 189 -6.17 -2.79 17.22
C PHE A 189 -6.48 -3.07 18.71
N GLU A 190 -5.53 -3.62 19.44
CA GLU A 190 -5.63 -3.97 20.88
C GLU A 190 -4.52 -3.40 21.76
#